data_AF-A0A3M1DQ24-F1
#
_entry.id   AF-A0A3M1DQ24-F1
#
_cell.length_a   1.000
_cell.length_b   1.000
_cell.length_c   1.000
_cell.angle_alpha   90.00
_cell.angle_beta   90.00
_cell.angle_gamma   90.00
#
_symmetry.space_group_name_H-M   'P 1'
#
loop_
_entity.id
_entity.type
_entity.pdbx_description
1 polymer ?
#
loop_
_entity_poly.entity_id
_entity_poly.type
_entity_poly.pdbx_seq_one_letter_code
_entity_poly.pdbx_strand_id
1 'polypeptide(L)'
;MVIQMDEKSIKTLADVEAFLAGADKAGLKLSGSKDDIYAWVERTLNRFRYGRLSKKEKSVVRSYLIQLSGHSRQQITRMITRHRETGYVRRRQRTTNGFLCKYTREDKMLLAEVDQLVDSSSGTTVRIYCQRASEQFGDPRFERLAYISVSHLYNLRGSKV
;
A
#
# COMPACT_ATOMS: atom_id res chain seq x y z
N MET A 1 2.96 -19.18 8.32
CA MET A 1 3.05 -19.33 9.78
C MET A 1 3.90 -18.17 10.31
N VAL A 2 3.35 -17.31 11.18
CA VAL A 2 4.12 -16.24 11.83
C VAL A 2 4.51 -16.76 13.21
N ILE A 3 5.78 -17.08 13.39
CA ILE A 3 6.29 -17.56 14.68
C ILE A 3 6.57 -16.32 15.54
N GLN A 4 5.94 -16.22 16.71
CA GLN A 4 6.21 -15.14 17.65
C GLN A 4 7.64 -15.28 18.20
N MET A 5 8.50 -14.32 17.88
CA MET A 5 9.87 -14.27 18.38
C MET A 5 9.97 -13.32 19.58
N ASP A 6 10.56 -13.77 20.69
CA ASP A 6 10.92 -12.91 21.81
C ASP A 6 12.28 -12.23 21.56
N GLU A 7 12.19 -11.07 20.92
CA GLU A 7 13.29 -10.15 20.60
C GLU A 7 14.15 -9.76 21.81
N LYS A 8 13.64 -9.87 23.04
CA LYS A 8 14.33 -9.39 24.25
C LYS A 8 15.59 -10.19 24.60
N SER A 9 15.74 -11.38 24.04
CA SER A 9 16.91 -12.27 24.22
C SER A 9 18.16 -11.79 23.47
N ILE A 10 18.01 -11.03 22.38
CA ILE A 10 19.12 -10.60 21.51
C ILE A 10 19.62 -9.23 21.97
N LYS A 11 20.76 -9.18 22.66
CA LYS A 11 21.28 -7.94 23.28
C LYS A 11 22.59 -7.47 22.65
N THR A 12 23.41 -8.38 22.15
CA THR A 12 24.74 -8.13 21.62
C THR A 12 24.83 -8.40 20.12
N LEU A 13 25.88 -7.88 19.47
CA LEU A 13 26.13 -8.20 18.06
C LEU A 13 26.45 -9.68 17.85
N ALA A 14 27.11 -10.32 18.82
CA ALA A 14 27.35 -11.76 18.79
C ALA A 14 26.04 -12.56 18.81
N ASP A 15 25.05 -12.13 19.61
CA ASP A 15 23.71 -12.75 19.61
C ASP A 15 23.02 -12.60 18.25
N VAL A 16 23.19 -11.42 17.62
CA VAL A 16 22.65 -11.17 16.27
C VAL A 16 23.33 -12.07 15.25
N GLU A 17 24.65 -12.25 15.32
CA GLU A 17 25.39 -13.14 14.43
C GLU A 17 25.00 -14.60 14.63
N ALA A 18 24.88 -15.06 15.89
CA ALA A 18 24.41 -16.40 16.22
C ALA A 18 22.99 -16.64 15.70
N PHE A 19 22.09 -15.67 15.90
CA PHE A 19 20.75 -15.69 15.33
C PHE A 19 20.78 -15.75 13.79
N LEU A 20 21.63 -14.93 13.17
CA LEU A 20 21.83 -14.89 11.72
C LEU A 20 22.60 -16.10 11.17
N ALA A 21 23.16 -16.98 12.01
CA ALA A 21 23.78 -18.24 11.61
C ALA A 21 22.82 -19.43 11.66
N GLY A 22 21.78 -19.41 12.51
CA GLY A 22 20.84 -20.54 12.69
C GLY A 22 20.18 -21.08 11.42
N ALA A 23 19.91 -22.37 11.32
CA ALA A 23 19.48 -23.01 10.07
C ALA A 23 18.04 -22.65 9.62
N ASP A 24 17.14 -22.34 10.56
CA ASP A 24 15.71 -22.09 10.25
C ASP A 24 15.30 -20.65 10.57
N LYS A 25 15.39 -19.79 9.55
CA LYS A 25 15.04 -18.35 9.65
C LYS A 25 13.82 -17.99 8.82
N ALA A 26 13.45 -18.85 7.88
CA ALA A 26 12.46 -18.55 6.85
C ALA A 26 11.05 -18.46 7.48
N GLY A 27 10.65 -17.24 7.86
CA GLY A 27 9.33 -16.98 8.47
C GLY A 27 9.39 -16.37 9.88
N LEU A 28 10.59 -16.24 10.46
CA LEU A 28 10.79 -15.52 11.72
C LEU A 28 10.62 -14.02 11.51
N LYS A 29 9.44 -13.51 11.84
CA LYS A 29 9.09 -12.10 11.75
C LYS A 29 8.46 -11.66 13.06
N LEU A 30 8.66 -10.39 13.39
CA LEU A 30 7.94 -9.77 14.49
C LEU A 30 6.46 -9.67 14.14
N SER A 31 5.62 -10.04 15.11
CA SER A 31 4.18 -9.80 15.06
C SER A 31 3.89 -8.43 15.67
N GLY A 32 3.02 -7.64 15.03
CA GLY A 32 2.62 -6.33 15.54
C GLY A 32 2.10 -5.41 14.45
N SER A 33 1.67 -4.22 14.85
CA SER A 33 1.33 -3.15 13.91
C SER A 33 2.59 -2.66 13.19
N LYS A 34 2.39 -1.91 12.09
CA LYS A 34 3.52 -1.26 11.41
C LYS A 34 4.27 -0.30 12.34
N ASP A 35 3.58 0.31 13.30
CA ASP A 35 4.18 1.29 14.19
C ASP A 35 5.06 0.59 15.24
N ASP A 36 4.67 -0.60 15.69
CA ASP A 36 5.48 -1.46 16.57
C ASP A 36 6.79 -1.87 15.90
N ILE A 37 6.73 -2.25 14.62
CA ILE A 37 7.92 -2.59 13.83
C ILE A 37 8.84 -1.37 13.70
N TYR A 38 8.30 -0.19 13.42
CA TYR A 38 9.10 1.04 13.31
C TYR A 38 9.76 1.41 14.64
N ALA A 39 9.03 1.33 15.74
CA ALA A 39 9.57 1.55 17.09
C ALA A 39 10.63 0.52 17.46
N TRP A 40 10.46 -0.73 17.05
CA TRP A 40 11.46 -1.78 17.21
C TRP A 40 12.75 -1.47 16.43
N VAL A 41 12.66 -1.06 15.16
CA VAL A 41 13.82 -0.68 14.36
C VAL A 41 14.59 0.45 15.04
N GLU A 42 13.90 1.48 15.52
CA GLU A 42 14.52 2.60 16.25
C GLU A 42 15.26 2.13 17.52
N ARG A 43 14.60 1.34 18.37
CA ARG A 43 15.20 0.78 19.59
C ARG A 43 16.43 -0.08 19.27
N THR A 44 16.39 -0.86 18.21
CA THR A 44 17.51 -1.72 17.76
C THR A 44 18.69 -0.88 17.29
N LEU A 45 18.46 0.16 16.48
CA LEU A 45 19.51 1.06 16.02
C LEU A 45 20.17 1.83 17.18
N ASN A 46 19.36 2.23 18.18
CA ASN A 46 19.84 2.88 19.40
C ASN A 46 20.65 1.92 20.29
N ARG A 47 20.14 0.70 20.52
CA ARG A 47 20.79 -0.35 21.32
C ARG A 47 22.21 -0.62 20.82
N PHE A 48 22.37 -0.82 19.51
CA PHE A 48 23.68 -1.10 18.90
C PHE A 48 24.49 0.15 18.56
N ARG A 49 24.00 1.36 18.90
CA ARG A 49 24.66 2.63 18.56
C ARG A 49 25.09 2.65 17.09
N TYR A 50 24.18 2.32 16.18
CA TYR A 50 24.46 1.96 14.78
C TYR A 50 25.41 2.94 14.05
N GLY A 51 25.37 4.23 14.37
CA GLY A 51 26.28 5.24 13.81
C GLY A 51 27.77 4.94 14.06
N ARG A 52 28.11 4.39 15.23
CA ARG A 52 29.49 4.10 15.68
C ARG A 52 30.03 2.75 15.20
N LEU A 53 29.18 1.91 14.61
CA LEU A 53 29.57 0.59 14.12
C LEU A 53 30.47 0.66 12.88
N SER A 54 31.37 -0.32 12.77
CA SER A 54 32.15 -0.58 11.57
C SER A 54 31.26 -1.03 10.39
N LYS A 55 31.82 -1.08 9.18
CA LYS A 55 31.09 -1.51 7.98
C LYS A 55 30.57 -2.95 8.10
N LYS A 56 31.34 -3.84 8.73
CA LYS A 56 30.97 -5.25 8.94
C LYS A 56 29.79 -5.36 9.90
N GLU A 57 29.89 -4.74 11.06
CA GLU A 57 28.84 -4.75 12.09
C GLU A 57 27.54 -4.09 11.59
N LYS A 58 27.65 -3.01 10.79
CA LYS A 58 26.48 -2.40 10.11
C LYS A 58 25.76 -3.37 9.19
N SER A 59 26.50 -4.24 8.50
CA SER A 59 25.91 -5.25 7.63
C SER A 59 25.13 -6.29 8.44
N VAL A 60 25.68 -6.74 9.56
CA VAL A 60 25.05 -7.68 10.50
C VAL A 60 23.71 -7.12 11.01
N VAL A 61 23.71 -5.90 11.55
CA VAL A 61 22.49 -5.25 12.03
C VAL A 61 21.47 -5.06 10.91
N ARG A 62 21.90 -4.70 9.70
CA ARG A 62 20.98 -4.53 8.57
C ARG A 62 20.30 -5.84 8.18
N SER A 63 21.05 -6.95 8.11
CA SER A 63 20.49 -8.27 7.81
C SER A 63 19.48 -8.70 8.86
N TYR A 64 19.78 -8.44 10.13
CA TYR A 64 18.88 -8.68 11.25
C TYR A 64 17.57 -7.88 11.14
N LEU A 65 17.67 -6.58 10.86
CA LEU A 65 16.50 -5.72 10.65
C LEU A 65 15.62 -6.21 9.49
N ILE A 66 16.22 -6.62 8.37
CA ILE A 66 15.49 -7.16 7.21
C ILE A 66 14.74 -8.43 7.59
N GLN A 67 15.42 -9.36 8.26
CA GLN A 67 14.86 -10.66 8.62
C GLN A 67 13.62 -10.51 9.50
N LEU A 68 13.75 -9.79 10.63
CA LEU A 68 12.70 -9.71 11.64
C LEU A 68 11.59 -8.71 11.32
N SER A 69 11.88 -7.59 10.64
CA SER A 69 10.83 -6.64 10.25
C SER A 69 9.99 -7.12 9.06
N GLY A 70 10.52 -8.04 8.25
CA GLY A 70 9.93 -8.41 6.97
C GLY A 70 9.91 -7.30 5.92
N HIS A 71 10.62 -6.18 6.15
CA HIS A 71 10.77 -5.10 5.19
C HIS A 71 11.86 -5.39 4.16
N SER A 72 11.70 -4.82 2.97
CA SER A 72 12.75 -4.89 1.94
C SER A 72 14.01 -4.15 2.38
N ARG A 73 15.14 -4.52 1.78
CA ARG A 73 16.43 -3.86 2.00
C ARG A 73 16.35 -2.34 1.77
N GLN A 74 15.59 -1.90 0.77
CA GLN A 74 15.41 -0.49 0.44
C GLN A 74 14.67 0.24 1.57
N GLN A 75 13.64 -0.38 2.14
CA GLN A 75 12.87 0.24 3.22
C GLN A 75 13.71 0.34 4.50
N ILE A 76 14.47 -0.70 4.86
CA ILE A 76 15.42 -0.63 5.98
C ILE A 76 16.48 0.44 5.76
N THR A 77 17.00 0.58 4.52
CA THR A 77 17.95 1.65 4.20
C THR A 77 17.35 3.03 4.45
N ARG A 78 16.10 3.27 4.02
CA ARG A 78 15.39 4.54 4.28
C ARG A 78 15.20 4.81 5.78
N MET A 79 14.85 3.79 6.56
CA MET A 79 14.71 3.90 8.01
C MET A 79 16.03 4.28 8.68
N ILE A 80 17.13 3.61 8.31
CA ILE A 80 18.47 3.89 8.83
C ILE A 80 18.91 5.31 8.48
N THR A 81 18.69 5.76 7.23
CA THR A 81 19.01 7.13 6.82
C THR A 81 18.27 8.15 7.70
N ARG A 82 16.96 7.97 7.88
CA ARG A 82 16.16 8.85 8.74
C ARG A 82 16.63 8.85 10.19
N HIS A 83 16.98 7.68 10.73
CA HIS A 83 17.54 7.57 12.08
C HIS A 83 18.85 8.35 12.21
N ARG A 84 19.73 8.27 11.22
CA ARG A 84 20.99 9.02 11.22
C ARG A 84 20.80 10.54 11.13
N GLU A 85 19.77 10.99 10.41
CA GLU A 85 19.47 12.41 10.24
C GLU A 85 18.75 13.02 11.45
N THR A 86 17.79 12.27 12.03
CA THR A 86 16.84 12.83 13.00
C THR A 86 16.91 12.18 14.38
N GLY A 87 17.59 11.04 14.51
CA GLY A 87 17.56 10.20 15.71
C GLY A 87 16.33 9.28 15.80
N TYR A 88 15.33 9.44 14.93
CA TYR A 88 14.06 8.74 15.01
C TYR A 88 13.68 7.98 13.74
N VAL A 89 12.94 6.88 13.89
CA VAL A 89 12.32 6.09 12.82
C VAL A 89 10.81 6.20 12.95
N ARG A 90 10.28 7.43 12.97
CA ARG A 90 8.82 7.65 13.01
C ARG A 90 8.19 7.36 11.65
N ARG A 91 7.11 6.62 11.64
CA ARG A 91 6.28 6.43 10.44
C ARG A 91 5.59 7.76 10.13
N ARG A 92 5.66 8.20 8.87
CA ARG A 92 4.87 9.36 8.41
C ARG A 92 3.47 8.88 8.06
N GLN A 93 2.47 9.67 8.44
CA GLN A 93 1.10 9.43 8.02
C GLN A 93 1.06 9.38 6.50
N ARG A 94 0.49 8.30 5.95
CA ARG A 94 0.20 8.21 4.52
C ARG A 94 -1.16 8.85 4.33
N THR A 95 -1.25 9.89 3.51
CA THR A 95 -2.53 10.37 3.02
C THR A 95 -3.13 9.28 2.13
N THR A 96 -4.31 8.79 2.50
CA THR A 96 -5.06 7.76 1.77
C THR A 96 -6.19 8.35 0.94
N ASN A 97 -6.22 9.66 0.74
CA ASN A 97 -7.19 10.29 -0.15
C ASN A 97 -6.89 9.83 -1.57
N GLY A 98 -7.53 8.74 -1.99
CA GLY A 98 -7.61 8.36 -3.39
C GLY A 98 -8.33 9.46 -4.17
N PHE A 99 -8.30 9.37 -5.49
CA PHE A 99 -9.12 10.23 -6.33
C PHE A 99 -10.60 10.06 -5.95
N LEU A 100 -11.32 11.18 -5.78
CA LEU A 100 -12.77 11.15 -5.59
C LEU A 100 -13.42 10.44 -6.79
N CYS A 101 -14.30 9.48 -6.53
CA CYS A 101 -14.96 8.73 -7.59
C CYS A 101 -15.99 9.64 -8.27
N LYS A 102 -15.78 9.96 -9.56
CA LYS A 102 -16.69 10.82 -10.33
C LYS A 102 -18.04 10.15 -10.59
N TYR A 103 -18.03 8.84 -10.85
CA TYR A 103 -19.23 8.06 -11.16
C TYR A 103 -19.66 7.23 -9.95
N THR A 104 -20.93 7.35 -9.64
CA THR A 104 -21.60 6.78 -8.48
C THR A 104 -22.19 5.40 -8.81
N ARG A 105 -22.81 4.76 -7.81
CA ARG A 105 -23.51 3.49 -8.03
C ARG A 105 -24.75 3.70 -8.89
N GLU A 106 -25.43 4.83 -8.71
CA GLU A 106 -26.59 5.27 -9.46
C GLU A 106 -26.24 5.43 -10.94
N ASP A 107 -25.09 6.04 -11.26
CA ASP A 107 -24.63 6.18 -12.64
C ASP A 107 -24.38 4.80 -13.31
N LYS A 108 -23.89 3.80 -12.57
CA LYS A 108 -23.70 2.43 -13.10
C LYS A 108 -25.04 1.72 -13.35
N MET A 109 -26.00 1.88 -12.44
CA MET A 109 -27.33 1.28 -12.60
C MET A 109 -28.06 1.90 -13.78
N LEU A 110 -28.00 3.23 -13.93
CA LEU A 110 -28.56 3.92 -15.08
C LEU A 110 -27.92 3.48 -16.40
N LEU A 111 -26.60 3.27 -16.42
CA LEU A 111 -25.92 2.72 -17.60
C LEU A 111 -26.44 1.32 -17.96
N ALA A 112 -26.70 0.46 -16.98
CA ALA A 112 -27.25 -0.87 -17.20
C ALA A 112 -28.69 -0.83 -17.73
N GLU A 113 -29.51 0.13 -17.29
CA GLU A 113 -30.84 0.38 -17.84
C GLU A 113 -30.77 0.81 -19.31
N VAL A 114 -29.85 1.72 -19.65
CA VAL A 114 -29.64 2.12 -21.05
C VAL A 114 -29.16 0.95 -21.91
N ASP A 115 -28.26 0.12 -21.38
CA ASP A 115 -27.77 -1.08 -22.07
C ASP A 115 -28.89 -2.08 -22.38
N GLN A 116 -29.98 -2.12 -21.58
CA GLN A 116 -31.16 -2.93 -21.86
C GLN A 116 -32.10 -2.30 -22.90
N LEU A 117 -32.14 -0.97 -22.97
CA LEU A 117 -33.01 -0.21 -23.89
C LEU A 117 -32.41 -0.07 -25.29
N VAL A 118 -31.09 0.02 -25.38
CA VAL A 118 -30.37 0.22 -26.63
C VAL A 118 -29.96 -1.15 -27.19
N ASP A 119 -30.51 -1.53 -28.34
CA ASP A 119 -30.20 -2.78 -29.08
C ASP A 119 -28.79 -2.75 -29.72
N SER A 120 -27.81 -2.17 -29.01
CA SER A 120 -26.43 -2.00 -29.45
C SER A 120 -25.48 -2.05 -28.25
N SER A 121 -24.55 -3.02 -28.28
CA SER A 121 -23.50 -3.17 -27.27
C SER A 121 -22.37 -2.15 -27.38
N SER A 122 -22.41 -1.28 -28.40
CA SER A 122 -21.38 -0.28 -28.67
C SER A 122 -21.40 0.83 -27.62
N GLY A 123 -20.28 1.02 -26.92
CA GLY A 123 -20.13 2.11 -25.95
C GLY A 123 -20.27 3.50 -26.60
N THR A 124 -20.06 3.63 -27.90
CA THR A 124 -20.30 4.89 -28.64
C THR A 124 -21.80 5.21 -28.70
N THR A 125 -22.65 4.22 -28.99
CA THR A 125 -24.10 4.38 -29.05
C THR A 125 -24.66 4.78 -27.69
N VAL A 126 -24.24 4.07 -26.64
CA VAL A 126 -24.68 4.32 -25.26
C VAL A 126 -24.20 5.68 -24.75
N ARG A 127 -22.97 6.09 -25.11
CA ARG A 127 -22.49 7.45 -24.83
C ARG A 127 -23.36 8.51 -25.50
N ILE A 128 -23.67 8.35 -26.78
CA ILE A 128 -24.54 9.30 -27.52
C ILE A 128 -25.95 9.34 -26.91
N TYR A 129 -26.48 8.18 -26.50
CA TYR A 129 -27.75 8.12 -25.77
C TYR A 129 -27.70 8.95 -24.49
N CYS A 130 -26.69 8.71 -23.62
CA CYS A 130 -26.54 9.44 -22.36
C CYS A 130 -26.39 10.95 -22.59
N GLN A 131 -25.61 11.33 -23.61
CA GLN A 131 -25.44 12.73 -24.00
C GLN A 131 -26.79 13.37 -24.41
N ARG A 132 -27.56 12.72 -25.29
CA ARG A 132 -28.87 13.23 -25.71
C ARG A 132 -29.88 13.28 -24.57
N ALA A 133 -29.91 12.26 -23.72
CA ALA A 133 -30.79 12.22 -22.55
C ALA A 133 -30.58 13.44 -21.63
N SER A 134 -29.33 13.85 -21.44
CA SER A 134 -29.00 15.07 -20.68
C SER A 134 -29.21 16.35 -21.49
N GLU A 135 -28.61 16.48 -22.67
CA GLU A 135 -28.56 17.76 -23.42
C GLU A 135 -29.87 18.09 -24.15
N GLN A 136 -30.59 17.09 -24.67
CA GLN A 136 -31.81 17.30 -25.45
C GLN A 136 -33.08 17.16 -24.62
N PHE A 137 -33.09 16.22 -23.66
CA PHE A 137 -34.28 15.95 -22.82
C PHE A 137 -34.16 16.53 -21.40
N GLY A 138 -32.99 17.07 -21.02
CA GLY A 138 -32.79 17.71 -19.73
C GLY A 138 -32.85 16.74 -18.54
N ASP A 139 -32.63 15.44 -18.75
CA ASP A 139 -32.70 14.46 -17.65
C ASP A 139 -31.46 14.58 -16.75
N PRO A 140 -31.61 15.05 -15.49
CA PRO A 140 -30.48 15.31 -14.61
C PRO A 140 -29.75 14.02 -14.20
N ARG A 141 -30.39 12.85 -14.33
CA ARG A 141 -29.76 11.56 -14.02
C ARG A 141 -28.57 11.28 -14.94
N PHE A 142 -28.55 11.86 -16.13
CA PHE A 142 -27.51 11.62 -17.14
C PHE A 142 -26.37 12.67 -17.14
N GLU A 143 -26.44 13.74 -16.34
CA GLU A 143 -25.45 14.83 -16.38
C GLU A 143 -23.99 14.36 -16.24
N ARG A 144 -23.73 13.41 -15.33
CA ARG A 144 -22.38 12.85 -15.14
C ARG A 144 -21.96 11.96 -16.30
N LEU A 145 -22.90 11.21 -16.87
CA LEU A 145 -22.68 10.26 -17.96
C LEU A 145 -22.61 10.93 -19.34
N ALA A 146 -23.16 12.13 -19.52
CA ALA A 146 -23.18 12.84 -20.81
C ALA A 146 -21.78 13.01 -21.42
N TYR A 147 -20.77 13.22 -20.56
CA TYR A 147 -19.38 13.44 -20.97
C TYR A 147 -18.46 12.25 -20.64
N ILE A 148 -19.01 11.04 -20.45
CA ILE A 148 -18.22 9.84 -20.20
C ILE A 148 -17.42 9.47 -21.47
N SER A 149 -16.17 9.06 -21.30
CA SER A 149 -15.41 8.48 -22.42
C SER A 149 -15.86 7.04 -22.65
N VAL A 150 -15.80 6.58 -23.91
CA VAL A 150 -16.16 5.19 -24.26
C VAL A 150 -15.34 4.18 -23.45
N SER A 151 -14.05 4.43 -23.24
CA SER A 151 -13.20 3.58 -22.39
C SER A 151 -13.68 3.53 -20.94
N HIS A 152 -14.10 4.67 -20.38
CA HIS A 152 -14.57 4.71 -19.00
C HIS A 152 -15.96 4.07 -18.85
N LEU A 153 -16.79 4.14 -19.88
CA LEU A 153 -18.06 3.42 -19.96
C LEU A 153 -17.85 1.90 -19.82
N TYR A 154 -16.88 1.32 -20.54
CA TYR A 154 -16.52 -0.09 -20.37
C TYR A 154 -15.96 -0.41 -18.98
N ASN A 155 -15.18 0.50 -18.38
CA ASN A 155 -14.73 0.33 -16.99
C ASN A 155 -15.91 0.27 -16.02
N LEU A 156 -16.96 1.09 -16.22
CA LEU A 156 -18.16 1.06 -15.39
C LEU A 156 -18.95 -0.24 -15.57
N ARG A 157 -19.08 -0.75 -16.81
CA ARG A 157 -19.71 -2.06 -17.09
C ARG A 157 -19.00 -3.23 -16.41
N GLY A 158 -17.66 -3.21 -16.40
CA GLY A 158 -16.86 -4.25 -15.74
C GLY A 158 -16.75 -4.10 -14.21
N SER A 159 -17.23 -2.99 -13.66
CA SER A 159 -17.17 -2.73 -12.22
C SER A 159 -18.36 -3.37 -11.51
N LYS A 160 -18.11 -4.01 -10.37
CA LYS A 160 -19.19 -4.49 -9.49
C LYS A 160 -20.06 -3.30 -9.03
N VAL A 161 -21.38 -3.51 -9.03
CA VAL A 161 -22.41 -2.56 -8.56
C VAL A 161 -22.69 -2.82 -7.09
#